data_AF-A0A2N5A380-F1
#
_entry.id   AF-A0A2N5A380-F1
#
_cell.length_a   1.000
_cell.length_b   1.000
_cell.length_c   1.000
_cell.angle_alpha   90.00
_cell.angle_beta   90.00
_cell.angle_gamma   90.00
#
_symmetry.space_group_name_H-M   'P 1'
#
loop_
_entity.id
_entity.type
_entity.pdbx_description
1 polymer ?
#
loop_
_entity_poly.entity_id
_entity_poly.type
_entity_poly.pdbx_seq_one_letter_code
_entity_poly.pdbx_strand_id
1 'polypeptide(L)'
;FTLLPLFRIPVKMQKVSAASPLTQKPQQAHRRFRLGMVIFFAMIGWGLLTAADHPALGLAMLFGIGFGLLIERAQICFTSAFRDMWITGRTVMAKAIIFGMAASAIGIFSYVQLGMAPKIMWAGPNAAIGGLLFGFGIVLAGGCETGWMYRAVEGQVRYWWVGLGNVIGST
;
A
#
# COMPACT_ATOMS: atom_id res chain seq x y z
N PHE A 1 2.62 13.33 -19.42
CA PHE A 1 2.08 13.66 -18.07
C PHE A 1 2.79 14.87 -17.49
N THR A 2 2.44 16.07 -17.98
CA THR A 2 2.94 17.36 -17.51
C THR A 2 2.20 17.73 -16.23
N LEU A 3 2.85 17.55 -15.08
CA LEU A 3 2.29 17.86 -13.78
C LEU A 3 2.00 19.35 -13.64
N LEU A 4 0.83 19.68 -13.06
CA LEU A 4 0.46 21.03 -12.64
C LEU A 4 1.55 21.63 -11.74
N PRO A 5 1.85 22.94 -11.88
CA PRO A 5 2.97 23.59 -11.19
C PRO A 5 2.85 23.54 -9.66
N LEU A 6 1.65 23.44 -9.11
CA LEU A 6 1.39 23.28 -7.67
C LEU A 6 1.94 21.97 -7.10
N PHE A 7 2.01 20.90 -7.91
CA PHE A 7 2.46 19.57 -7.48
C PHE A 7 3.94 19.31 -7.80
N ARG A 8 4.63 20.27 -8.41
CA ARG A 8 6.09 20.20 -8.56
C ARG A 8 6.71 20.70 -7.26
N ILE A 9 7.58 19.87 -6.68
CA ILE A 9 8.50 20.32 -5.65
C ILE A 9 9.30 21.46 -6.29
N PRO A 10 9.33 22.69 -5.72
CA PRO A 10 10.07 23.80 -6.29
C PRO A 10 11.57 23.53 -6.12
N VAL A 11 12.12 22.67 -6.98
CA VAL A 11 13.55 22.42 -7.04
C VAL A 11 14.13 23.57 -7.85
N LYS A 12 14.71 24.56 -7.17
CA LYS A 12 15.57 25.54 -7.83
C LYS A 12 16.75 24.77 -8.40
N MET A 13 16.75 24.55 -9.71
CA MET A 13 17.86 23.92 -10.40
C MET A 13 19.06 24.87 -10.35
N GLN A 14 20.00 24.58 -9.47
CA GLN A 14 21.27 25.29 -9.37
C GLN A 14 22.26 24.58 -10.30
N LYS A 15 22.86 25.31 -11.25
CA LYS A 15 23.92 24.76 -12.11
C LYS A 15 25.12 24.42 -11.23
N VAL A 16 25.45 23.13 -11.11
CA VAL A 16 26.65 22.66 -10.41
C VAL A 16 27.56 22.05 -11.47
N SER A 17 28.84 22.44 -11.53
CA SER A 17 29.79 21.92 -12.54
C SER A 17 30.35 20.53 -12.21
N ALA A 18 30.02 20.01 -11.02
CA ALA A 18 30.30 18.66 -10.56
C ALA A 18 29.08 18.15 -9.78
N ALA A 19 28.86 16.83 -9.72
CA ALA A 19 27.78 16.24 -8.95
C ALA A 19 27.89 16.70 -7.48
N SER A 20 26.98 17.56 -7.03
CA SER A 20 26.93 17.97 -5.62
C SER A 20 26.70 16.70 -4.79
N PRO A 21 27.52 16.43 -3.76
CA PRO A 21 27.23 15.34 -2.85
C PRO A 21 25.85 15.60 -2.25
N LEU A 22 24.98 14.60 -2.27
CA LEU A 22 23.68 14.67 -1.59
C LEU A 22 23.96 15.10 -0.15
N THR A 23 23.46 16.28 0.26
CA THR A 23 23.52 16.71 1.67
C THR A 23 22.57 15.81 2.46
N GLN A 24 23.02 14.59 2.73
CA GLN A 24 22.38 13.72 3.69
C GLN A 24 22.70 14.30 5.05
N LYS A 25 21.66 14.75 5.78
CA LYS A 25 21.77 15.18 7.17
C LYS A 25 21.56 13.93 8.04
N PRO A 26 22.60 13.16 8.39
CA PRO A 26 22.46 11.88 9.08
C PRO A 26 21.73 12.03 10.43
N GLN A 27 21.96 13.13 11.15
CA GLN A 27 21.29 13.42 12.41
C GLN A 27 19.76 13.60 12.27
N GLN A 28 19.29 14.21 11.17
CA GLN A 28 17.85 14.32 10.90
C GLN A 28 17.24 12.96 10.53
N ALA A 29 17.97 12.12 9.78
CA ALA A 29 17.52 10.77 9.43
C ALA A 29 17.38 9.89 10.69
N HIS A 30 18.39 9.89 11.57
CA HIS A 30 18.34 9.14 12.83
C HIS A 30 17.23 9.64 13.77
N ARG A 31 16.95 10.95 13.80
CA ARG A 31 15.85 11.50 14.61
C ARG A 31 14.48 11.07 14.08
N ARG A 32 14.28 11.12 12.75
CA ARG A 32 13.06 10.65 12.10
C ARG A 32 12.85 9.15 12.29
N PHE A 33 13.93 8.37 12.17
CA PHE A 33 13.90 6.93 12.43
C PHE A 33 13.53 6.60 13.89
N ARG A 34 14.14 7.30 14.87
CA ARG A 34 13.76 7.15 16.28
C ARG A 34 12.31 7.51 16.54
N LEU A 35 11.82 8.62 15.99
CA LEU A 35 10.41 9.01 16.09
C LEU A 35 9.49 7.94 15.49
N GLY A 36 9.82 7.41 14.30
CA GLY A 36 9.07 6.33 13.68
C GLY A 36 9.03 5.06 14.54
N MET A 37 10.17 4.70 15.15
CA MET A 37 10.28 3.54 16.03
C MET A 37 9.45 3.71 17.31
N VAL A 38 9.45 4.91 17.91
CA VAL A 38 8.60 5.22 19.08
C VAL A 38 7.12 5.11 18.73
N ILE A 39 6.68 5.67 17.60
CA ILE A 39 5.28 5.59 17.13
C ILE A 39 4.89 4.14 16.88
N PHE A 40 5.78 3.35 16.27
CA PHE A 40 5.54 1.94 15.99
C PHE A 40 5.33 1.12 17.26
N PHE A 41 6.20 1.28 18.26
CA PHE A 41 6.03 0.58 19.55
C PHE A 41 4.80 1.08 20.32
N ALA A 42 4.48 2.38 20.25
CA ALA A 42 3.26 2.92 20.85
C ALA A 42 2.00 2.33 20.21
N MET A 43 1.98 2.18 18.88
CA MET A 43 0.86 1.56 18.15
C MET A 43 0.71 0.07 18.47
N ILE A 44 1.81 -0.68 18.63
CA ILE A 44 1.77 -2.08 19.07
C ILE A 44 1.24 -2.17 20.51
N GLY A 45 1.76 -1.33 21.41
CA GLY A 45 1.27 -1.27 22.79
C GLY A 45 -0.22 -0.96 22.86
N TRP A 46 -0.68 0.01 22.09
CA TRP A 46 -2.10 0.35 21.96
C TRP A 46 -2.92 -0.82 21.41
N GLY A 47 -2.43 -1.50 20.37
CA GLY A 47 -3.08 -2.69 19.80
C GLY A 47 -3.20 -3.85 20.79
N LEU A 48 -2.17 -4.07 21.63
CA LEU A 48 -2.19 -5.09 22.68
C LEU A 48 -3.14 -4.74 23.83
N LEU A 49 -3.20 -3.48 24.24
CA LEU A 49 -4.17 -3.01 25.24
C LEU A 49 -5.60 -3.15 24.72
N THR A 50 -5.85 -2.74 23.47
CA THR A 50 -7.18 -2.86 22.85
C THR A 50 -7.57 -4.33 22.63
N ALA A 51 -6.60 -5.23 22.45
CA ALA A 51 -6.85 -6.67 22.35
C ALA A 51 -7.35 -7.28 23.67
N ALA A 52 -7.03 -6.66 24.82
CA ALA A 52 -7.51 -7.10 26.12
C ALA A 52 -9.01 -6.80 26.31
N ASP A 53 -9.49 -5.63 25.84
CA ASP A 53 -10.90 -5.24 25.93
C ASP A 53 -11.75 -5.81 24.77
N HIS A 54 -11.25 -5.74 23.54
CA HIS A 54 -11.92 -6.22 22.34
C HIS A 54 -10.96 -7.02 21.45
N PRO A 55 -10.90 -8.36 21.61
CA PRO A 55 -9.88 -9.18 20.96
C PRO A 55 -9.94 -9.12 19.43
N ALA A 56 -11.13 -8.95 18.85
CA ALA A 56 -11.29 -8.82 17.40
C ALA A 56 -10.66 -7.53 16.82
N LEU A 57 -10.83 -6.40 17.52
CA LEU A 57 -10.31 -5.10 17.09
C LEU A 57 -8.79 -5.02 17.30
N GLY A 58 -8.31 -5.53 18.43
CA GLY A 58 -6.88 -5.59 18.73
C GLY A 58 -6.12 -6.48 17.73
N LEU A 59 -6.66 -7.66 17.41
CA LEU A 59 -6.06 -8.54 16.41
C LEU A 59 -6.03 -7.90 15.01
N ALA A 60 -7.11 -7.20 14.63
CA ALA A 60 -7.17 -6.47 13.36
C ALA A 60 -6.12 -5.35 13.28
N MET A 61 -5.91 -4.60 14.37
CA MET A 61 -4.87 -3.57 14.44
C MET A 61 -3.46 -4.16 14.32
N LEU A 62 -3.17 -5.23 15.06
CA LEU A 62 -1.85 -5.88 15.04
C LEU A 62 -1.55 -6.49 13.68
N PHE A 63 -2.54 -7.15 13.08
CA PHE A 63 -2.41 -7.70 11.73
C PHE A 63 -2.24 -6.58 10.70
N GLY A 64 -2.98 -5.48 10.81
CA GLY A 64 -2.86 -4.31 9.94
C GLY A 64 -1.49 -3.65 9.99
N ILE A 65 -0.90 -3.50 11.18
CA ILE A 65 0.45 -2.97 11.36
C ILE A 65 1.49 -3.90 10.70
N GLY A 66 1.40 -5.21 10.96
CA GLY A 66 2.31 -6.19 10.37
C GLY A 66 2.19 -6.26 8.84
N PHE A 67 0.97 -6.31 8.33
CA PHE A 67 0.68 -6.35 6.91
C PHE A 67 1.12 -5.06 6.19
N GLY A 68 0.91 -3.89 6.81
CA GLY A 68 1.36 -2.61 6.28
C GLY A 68 2.88 -2.52 6.11
N LEU A 69 3.65 -3.00 7.09
CA LEU A 69 5.12 -3.08 6.98
C LEU A 69 5.57 -4.01 5.85
N LEU A 70 4.90 -5.14 5.69
CA LEU A 70 5.20 -6.07 4.60
C LEU A 70 4.92 -5.42 3.24
N ILE A 71 3.82 -4.69 3.08
CA ILE A 71 3.50 -3.98 1.83
C ILE A 71 4.53 -2.89 1.52
N GLU A 72 4.94 -2.09 2.50
CA GLU A 72 5.95 -1.04 2.29
C GLU A 72 7.27 -1.63 1.77
N ARG A 73 7.71 -2.76 2.34
CA ARG A 73 8.97 -3.40 1.97
C ARG A 73 8.87 -4.19 0.67
N ALA A 74 7.77 -4.87 0.43
CA ALA A 74 7.58 -5.70 -0.74
C ALA A 74 7.12 -4.89 -1.97
N GLN A 75 6.70 -3.63 -1.78
CA GLN A 75 6.20 -2.73 -2.83
C GLN A 75 5.20 -3.42 -3.77
N ILE A 76 4.32 -4.24 -3.19
CA ILE A 76 3.38 -5.08 -3.94
C ILE A 76 2.34 -4.16 -4.56
N CYS A 77 2.27 -4.15 -5.90
CA CYS A 77 1.17 -3.52 -6.61
C CYS A 77 0.75 -4.37 -7.81
N PHE A 78 -0.48 -4.87 -7.78
CA PHE A 78 -1.03 -5.75 -8.82
C PHE A 78 -0.96 -5.12 -10.21
N THR A 79 -1.31 -3.84 -10.33
CA THR A 79 -1.32 -3.16 -11.65
C THR A 79 0.08 -2.93 -12.21
N SER A 80 1.08 -2.69 -11.35
CA SER A 80 2.47 -2.63 -11.79
C SER A 80 3.00 -4.01 -12.16
N ALA A 81 2.61 -5.07 -11.44
CA ALA A 81 3.01 -6.43 -11.77
C ALA A 81 2.48 -6.90 -13.14
N PHE A 82 1.23 -6.59 -13.48
CA PHE A 82 0.67 -6.91 -14.81
C PHE A 82 1.32 -6.09 -15.92
N ARG A 83 1.51 -4.78 -15.70
CA ARG A 83 2.19 -3.91 -16.66
C ARG A 83 3.63 -4.36 -16.92
N ASP A 84 4.38 -4.67 -15.86
CA ASP A 84 5.79 -5.04 -15.96
C ASP A 84 5.95 -6.44 -16.58
N MET A 85 5.01 -7.36 -16.34
CA MET A 85 4.94 -8.64 -17.06
C MET A 85 4.77 -8.43 -18.56
N TRP A 86 3.84 -7.57 -18.99
CA TRP A 86 3.52 -7.42 -20.40
C TRP A 86 4.53 -6.55 -21.17
N ILE A 87 5.04 -5.48 -20.56
CA ILE A 87 5.96 -4.54 -21.21
C ILE A 87 7.41 -5.01 -21.11
N THR A 88 7.85 -5.42 -19.93
CA THR A 88 9.27 -5.75 -19.67
C THR A 88 9.54 -7.25 -19.57
N GLY A 89 8.51 -8.10 -19.58
CA GLY A 89 8.67 -9.55 -19.41
C GLY A 89 9.12 -9.97 -17.99
N ARG A 90 9.20 -9.03 -17.03
CA ARG A 90 9.71 -9.31 -15.69
C ARG A 90 8.62 -9.94 -14.83
N THR A 91 8.70 -11.26 -14.63
CA THR A 91 7.63 -12.04 -13.96
C THR A 91 7.80 -12.20 -12.45
N VAL A 92 8.88 -11.68 -11.85
CA VAL A 92 9.21 -11.92 -10.42
C VAL A 92 8.05 -11.53 -9.50
N MET A 93 7.53 -10.31 -9.65
CA MET A 93 6.45 -9.81 -8.80
C MET A 93 5.12 -10.51 -9.08
N ALA A 94 4.84 -10.83 -10.34
CA ALA A 94 3.64 -11.56 -10.70
C ALA A 94 3.62 -13.00 -10.15
N LYS A 95 4.76 -13.69 -10.19
CA LYS A 95 4.91 -15.02 -9.57
C LYS A 95 4.69 -14.95 -8.06
N ALA A 96 5.30 -13.97 -7.38
CA ALA A 96 5.12 -13.79 -5.94
C ALA A 96 3.63 -13.57 -5.57
N ILE A 97 2.92 -12.76 -6.36
CA ILE A 97 1.48 -12.52 -6.19
C ILE A 97 0.66 -13.81 -6.39
N ILE A 98 0.94 -14.58 -7.44
CA ILE A 98 0.24 -15.85 -7.70
C ILE A 98 0.44 -16.84 -6.54
N PHE A 99 1.67 -17.01 -6.07
CA PHE A 99 1.94 -17.86 -4.90
C PHE A 99 1.25 -17.36 -3.64
N GLY A 100 1.22 -16.03 -3.41
CA GLY A 100 0.50 -15.43 -2.28
C GLY A 100 -1.01 -15.68 -2.34
N MET A 101 -1.62 -15.54 -3.52
CA MET A 101 -3.05 -15.83 -3.72
C MET A 101 -3.36 -17.31 -3.52
N ALA A 102 -2.51 -18.20 -4.02
CA ALA A 102 -2.67 -19.64 -3.84
C ALA A 102 -2.60 -20.04 -2.35
N ALA A 103 -1.61 -19.53 -1.61
CA ALA A 103 -1.48 -19.80 -0.17
C ALA A 103 -2.67 -19.24 0.61
N SER A 104 -3.15 -18.05 0.26
CA SER A 104 -4.33 -17.44 0.89
C SER A 104 -5.61 -18.24 0.62
N ALA A 105 -5.80 -18.73 -0.60
CA ALA A 105 -6.96 -19.55 -0.96
C ALA A 105 -6.97 -20.88 -0.18
N ILE A 106 -5.82 -21.55 -0.05
CA ILE A 106 -5.68 -22.78 0.73
C ILE A 106 -5.97 -22.51 2.22
N GLY A 107 -5.44 -21.40 2.77
CA GLY A 107 -5.70 -21.00 4.14
C GLY A 107 -7.18 -20.73 4.42
N ILE A 108 -7.86 -20.01 3.53
CA ILE A 108 -9.30 -19.75 3.69
C ILE A 108 -10.10 -21.06 3.59
N PHE A 109 -9.76 -21.92 2.63
CA PHE A 109 -10.45 -23.20 2.46
C PHE A 109 -10.31 -24.10 3.69
N SER A 110 -9.13 -24.15 4.33
CA SER A 110 -8.96 -24.92 5.57
C SER A 110 -9.80 -24.35 6.73
N TYR A 111 -9.90 -23.02 6.86
CA TYR A 111 -10.77 -22.39 7.86
C TYR A 111 -12.26 -22.65 7.62
N VAL A 112 -12.72 -22.68 6.36
CA VAL A 112 -14.12 -23.01 6.03
C VAL A 112 -14.43 -24.47 6.39
N GLN A 113 -13.50 -25.41 6.16
CA GLN A 113 -13.67 -26.81 6.54
C GLN A 113 -13.70 -27.03 8.07
N LEU A 114 -13.09 -26.13 8.85
CA LEU A 114 -13.15 -26.12 10.31
C LEU A 114 -14.48 -25.56 10.87
N GLY A 115 -15.46 -25.27 10.01
CA GLY A 115 -16.82 -24.87 10.40
C GLY A 115 -17.04 -23.35 10.48
N MET A 116 -16.10 -22.52 10.02
CA MET A 116 -16.30 -21.07 9.92
C MET A 116 -17.23 -20.73 8.75
N ALA A 117 -18.29 -19.96 9.03
CA ALA A 117 -19.26 -19.57 8.00
C ALA A 117 -18.59 -18.72 6.89
N PRO A 118 -18.67 -19.14 5.61
CA PRO A 118 -18.06 -18.41 4.53
C PRO A 118 -18.88 -17.15 4.22
N LYS A 119 -18.23 -15.98 4.27
CA LYS A 119 -18.85 -14.70 3.91
C LYS A 119 -18.83 -14.54 2.38
N ILE A 120 -19.72 -15.25 1.70
CA ILE A 120 -19.84 -15.21 0.23
C ILE A 120 -20.68 -14.00 -0.16
N MET A 121 -20.01 -12.96 -0.66
CA MET A 121 -20.70 -11.82 -1.27
C MET A 121 -21.17 -12.23 -2.68
N TRP A 122 -22.40 -11.87 -3.03
CA TRP A 122 -22.96 -12.24 -4.34
C TRP A 122 -22.20 -11.53 -5.47
N ALA A 123 -21.50 -12.31 -6.30
CA ALA A 123 -20.78 -11.82 -7.47
C ALA A 123 -21.77 -11.56 -8.62
N GLY A 124 -22.64 -10.56 -8.44
CA GLY A 124 -23.59 -10.13 -9.44
C GLY A 124 -22.99 -9.23 -10.52
N PRO A 125 -23.82 -8.73 -11.46
CA PRO A 125 -23.42 -7.74 -12.46
C PRO A 125 -22.76 -6.49 -11.85
N ASN A 126 -23.16 -6.13 -10.63
CA ASN A 126 -22.61 -5.01 -9.88
C ASN A 126 -21.09 -5.15 -9.64
N ALA A 127 -20.60 -6.37 -9.41
CA ALA A 127 -19.17 -6.64 -9.23
C ALA A 127 -18.39 -6.46 -10.54
N ALA A 128 -18.99 -6.82 -11.68
CA ALA A 128 -18.37 -6.64 -13.00
C ALA A 128 -18.29 -5.15 -13.37
N ILE A 129 -19.38 -4.40 -13.18
CA ILE A 129 -19.42 -2.95 -13.45
C ILE A 129 -18.47 -2.21 -12.51
N GLY A 130 -18.53 -2.53 -11.20
CA GLY A 130 -17.63 -1.96 -10.20
C GLY A 130 -16.16 -2.26 -10.49
N GLY A 131 -15.83 -3.50 -10.84
CA GLY A 131 -14.47 -3.90 -11.21
C GLY A 131 -13.93 -3.16 -12.44
N LEU A 132 -14.79 -2.91 -13.44
CA LEU A 132 -14.41 -2.16 -14.63
C LEU A 132 -14.16 -0.67 -14.33
N LEU A 133 -15.06 -0.04 -13.56
CA LEU A 133 -14.89 1.35 -13.10
C LEU A 133 -13.64 1.50 -12.22
N PHE A 134 -13.43 0.56 -11.31
CA PHE A 134 -12.27 0.52 -10.42
C PHE A 134 -10.96 0.35 -11.21
N GLY A 135 -10.95 -0.57 -12.18
CA GLY A 135 -9.81 -0.79 -13.07
C GLY A 135 -9.44 0.48 -13.85
N PHE A 136 -10.43 1.17 -14.41
CA PHE A 136 -10.21 2.44 -15.11
C PHE A 136 -9.67 3.53 -14.16
N GLY A 137 -10.23 3.63 -12.95
CA GLY A 137 -9.78 4.55 -11.92
C GLY A 137 -8.31 4.37 -11.53
N ILE A 138 -7.86 3.12 -11.33
CA ILE A 138 -6.46 2.83 -11.00
C ILE A 138 -5.50 3.26 -12.11
N VAL A 139 -5.87 3.04 -13.38
CA VAL A 139 -5.03 3.45 -14.52
C VAL A 139 -4.89 4.98 -14.57
N LEU A 140 -5.97 5.71 -14.32
CA LEU A 140 -5.94 7.18 -14.25
C LEU A 140 -5.15 7.70 -13.05
N ALA A 141 -5.29 7.05 -11.89
CA ALA A 141 -4.59 7.41 -10.66
C ALA A 141 -3.09 7.07 -10.69
N GLY A 142 -2.67 6.13 -11.54
CA GLY A 142 -1.27 5.70 -11.68
C GLY A 142 -0.77 4.78 -10.56
N GLY A 143 -1.68 4.12 -9.83
CA GLY A 143 -1.34 3.18 -8.75
C GLY A 143 -2.56 2.44 -8.20
N CYS A 144 -2.35 1.19 -7.78
CA CYS A 144 -3.36 0.35 -7.09
C CYS A 144 -3.55 0.77 -5.62
N GLU A 145 -4.46 0.13 -4.87
CA GLU A 145 -4.73 0.50 -3.47
C GLU A 145 -3.49 0.46 -2.57
N THR A 146 -2.69 -0.61 -2.65
CA THR A 146 -1.41 -0.69 -1.93
C THR A 146 -0.39 0.28 -2.51
N GLY A 147 -0.45 0.50 -3.83
CA GLY A 147 0.45 1.34 -4.61
C GLY A 147 0.44 2.81 -4.21
N TRP A 148 -0.73 3.41 -4.01
CA TRP A 148 -0.79 4.80 -3.54
C TRP A 148 -0.42 4.90 -2.05
N MET A 149 -0.74 3.88 -1.24
CA MET A 149 -0.49 3.88 0.21
C MET A 149 1.01 3.96 0.53
N TYR A 150 1.85 3.07 -0.02
CA TYR A 150 3.29 3.14 0.25
C TYR A 150 3.95 4.37 -0.39
N ARG A 151 3.55 4.77 -1.61
CA ARG A 151 4.13 5.93 -2.31
C ARG A 151 3.79 7.26 -1.65
N ALA A 152 2.60 7.37 -1.04
CA ALA A 152 2.22 8.52 -0.22
C ALA A 152 3.15 8.67 0.99
N VAL A 153 3.54 7.55 1.59
CA VAL A 153 4.45 7.49 2.77
C VAL A 153 5.92 7.66 2.38
N GLU A 154 6.33 7.26 1.17
CA GLU A 154 7.66 7.58 0.59
C GLU A 154 7.87 9.09 0.32
N GLY A 155 6.86 9.93 0.52
CA GLY A 155 6.93 11.39 0.39
C GLY A 155 6.41 11.93 -0.95
N GLN A 156 5.79 11.10 -1.78
CA GLN A 156 5.16 11.55 -3.02
C GLN A 156 3.76 12.13 -2.72
N VAL A 157 3.72 13.44 -2.43
CA VAL A 157 2.50 14.18 -2.01
C VAL A 157 1.29 14.00 -2.95
N ARG A 158 1.54 13.71 -4.24
CA ARG A 158 0.48 13.49 -5.23
C ARG A 158 -0.40 12.28 -4.91
N TYR A 159 0.17 11.24 -4.30
CA TYR A 159 -0.59 10.03 -3.94
C TYR A 159 -1.50 10.24 -2.73
N TRP A 160 -1.35 11.33 -1.98
CA TRP A 160 -2.30 11.71 -0.93
C TRP A 160 -3.66 12.11 -1.51
N TRP A 161 -3.66 12.81 -2.66
CA TRP A 161 -4.89 13.16 -3.37
C TRP A 161 -5.59 11.94 -3.96
N VAL A 162 -4.80 10.97 -4.46
CA VAL A 162 -5.32 9.68 -4.92
C VAL A 162 -5.99 8.94 -3.76
N GLY A 163 -5.34 8.90 -2.59
CA GLY A 163 -5.92 8.30 -1.38
C GLY A 163 -7.22 8.95 -0.95
N LEU A 164 -7.28 10.29 -0.93
CA LEU A 164 -8.50 11.02 -0.61
C LEU A 164 -9.64 10.69 -1.59
N GLY A 165 -9.35 10.69 -2.89
CA GLY A 165 -10.33 10.32 -3.91
C GLY A 165 -10.83 8.88 -3.76
N ASN A 166 -9.94 7.96 -3.37
CA ASN A 166 -10.31 6.57 -3.10
C ASN A 166 -11.25 6.45 -1.89
N VAL A 167 -10.95 7.14 -0.78
CA VAL A 167 -11.80 7.12 0.43
C VAL A 167 -13.17 7.73 0.17
N ILE A 168 -13.23 8.85 -0.56
CA ILE A 168 -14.50 9.49 -0.95
C ILE A 168 -15.29 8.60 -1.90
N GLY A 169 -14.63 7.92 -2.84
CA GLY A 169 -15.30 7.04 -3.79
C GLY A 169 -15.77 5.71 -3.18
N SER A 170 -15.17 5.27 -2.07
CA SER A 170 -15.54 4.03 -1.37
C SER A 170 -16.61 4.21 -0.28
N THR A 171 -16.85 5.45 0.15
CA THR A 171 -17.83 5.81 1.18
C THR A 171 -19.15 6.16 0.52
#